data_AF-A0A1F9X5U3-F1
#
_entry.id   AF-A0A1F9X5U3-F1
#
_cell.length_a   1.000
_cell.length_b   1.000
_cell.length_c   1.000
_cell.angle_alpha   90.00
_cell.angle_beta   90.00
_cell.angle_gamma   90.00
#
_symmetry.space_group_name_H-M   'P 1'
#
loop_
_entity.id
_entity.type
_entity.pdbx_description
1 polymer ?
#
loop_
_entity_poly.entity_id
_entity_poly.type
_entity_poly.pdbx_seq_one_letter_code
_entity_poly.pdbx_strand_id
1 'polypeptide(L)'
;MTNRQNMKISLIAALFFLGLGGWLLHLRIHPLDEPADYLPFISGVISVIALPVMFSRRGSVGYAYVINGMLAIIGIITMSHFSLAHLAANASFSNIILKSTFPYSVILLGKFMVGKCIFDLEFFPMEEGAARAGRFLRYPNMGWWFVHLAAMTAVYAAGNILWR
;
A
#
# COMPACT_ATOMS: atom_id res chain seq x y z
N MET A 1 -6.02 22.20 19.64
CA MET A 1 -6.19 21.23 18.52
C MET A 1 -7.64 20.77 18.49
N THR A 2 -8.23 20.62 17.31
CA THR A 2 -9.57 20.04 17.15
C THR A 2 -9.52 18.51 17.16
N ASN A 3 -10.63 17.84 17.46
CA ASN A 3 -10.72 16.37 17.41
C ASN A 3 -10.30 15.82 16.04
N ARG A 4 -10.69 16.50 14.95
CA ARG A 4 -10.27 16.16 13.58
C ARG A 4 -8.75 16.22 13.41
N GLN A 5 -8.09 17.24 13.94
CA GLN A 5 -6.63 17.37 13.87
C GLN A 5 -5.94 16.25 14.66
N ASN A 6 -6.44 15.92 15.85
CA ASN A 6 -5.92 14.81 16.66
C ASN A 6 -6.06 13.47 15.92
N MET A 7 -7.23 13.18 15.35
CA MET A 7 -7.45 11.97 14.55
C MET A 7 -6.51 11.90 13.36
N LYS A 8 -6.34 13.00 12.62
CA LYS A 8 -5.43 13.06 11.48
C LYS A 8 -3.99 12.76 11.89
N ILE A 9 -3.51 13.35 12.99
CA ILE A 9 -2.16 13.11 13.50
C ILE A 9 -1.99 11.65 13.93
N SER A 10 -2.95 11.08 14.66
CA SER A 10 -2.90 9.66 15.06
C SER A 10 -2.88 8.72 13.85
N LEU A 11 -3.66 9.02 12.80
CA LEU A 11 -3.63 8.24 11.57
C LEU A 11 -2.29 8.38 10.82
N ILE A 12 -1.70 9.58 10.78
CA ILE A 12 -0.37 9.78 10.19
C ILE A 12 0.69 9.00 10.98
N ALA A 13 0.62 9.00 12.30
CA ALA A 13 1.50 8.19 13.14
C ALA A 13 1.31 6.69 12.88
N ALA A 14 0.07 6.21 12.78
CA ALA A 14 -0.21 4.83 12.41
C ALA A 14 0.35 4.48 11.02
N LEU A 15 0.21 5.39 10.03
CA LEU A 15 0.78 5.22 8.70
C LEU A 15 2.32 5.10 8.76
N PHE A 16 2.97 5.95 9.56
CA PHE A 16 4.41 5.91 9.79
C PHE A 16 4.83 4.57 10.40
N PHE A 17 4.21 4.12 11.49
CA PHE A 17 4.59 2.87 12.16
C PHE A 17 4.31 1.62 11.31
N LEU A 18 3.19 1.58 10.59
CA LEU A 18 2.90 0.51 9.63
C LEU A 18 3.91 0.49 8.48
N GLY A 19 4.25 1.67 7.94
CA GLY A 19 5.27 1.82 6.93
C GLY A 19 6.64 1.35 7.43
N LEU A 20 7.04 1.78 8.63
CA LEU A 20 8.33 1.46 9.23
C LEU A 20 8.42 -0.04 9.53
N GLY A 21 7.41 -0.61 10.19
CA GLY A 21 7.36 -2.04 10.48
C GLY A 21 7.38 -2.89 9.21
N GLY A 22 6.56 -2.53 8.21
CA GLY A 22 6.54 -3.20 6.91
C GLY A 22 7.88 -3.10 6.19
N TRP A 23 8.52 -1.94 6.19
CA TRP A 23 9.82 -1.73 5.55
C TRP A 23 10.94 -2.50 6.25
N LEU A 24 11.00 -2.48 7.59
CA LEU A 24 11.98 -3.24 8.36
C LEU A 24 11.84 -4.76 8.15
N LEU A 25 10.61 -5.26 8.06
CA LEU A 25 10.37 -6.65 7.69
C LEU A 25 10.84 -6.92 6.25
N HIS A 26 10.58 -5.99 5.34
CA HIS A 26 10.95 -6.13 3.94
C HIS A 26 12.47 -6.18 3.73
N LEU A 27 13.24 -5.38 4.48
CA LEU A 27 14.71 -5.41 4.48
C LEU A 27 15.30 -6.74 4.98
N ARG A 28 14.52 -7.58 5.67
CA ARG A 28 14.96 -8.95 6.02
C ARG A 28 14.90 -9.90 4.83
N ILE A 29 14.05 -9.61 3.83
CA ILE A 29 13.92 -10.40 2.61
C ILE A 29 14.87 -9.85 1.53
N HIS A 30 14.95 -8.53 1.41
CA HIS A 30 15.74 -7.80 0.41
C HIS A 30 16.77 -6.90 1.10
N PRO A 31 17.92 -7.45 1.54
CA PRO A 31 19.03 -6.64 2.04
C PRO A 31 19.62 -5.78 0.92
N LEU A 32 20.34 -4.70 1.26
CA LEU A 32 20.91 -3.75 0.29
C LEU A 32 22.18 -4.25 -0.42
N ASP A 33 22.28 -5.57 -0.62
CA ASP A 33 23.48 -6.21 -1.13
C ASP A 33 23.52 -6.20 -2.67
N GLU A 34 22.35 -6.21 -3.33
CA GLU A 34 22.23 -6.20 -4.78
C GLU A 34 21.57 -4.93 -5.33
N PRO A 35 21.96 -4.46 -6.53
CA PRO A 35 21.32 -3.29 -7.16
C PRO A 35 19.80 -3.43 -7.36
N ALA A 36 19.30 -4.67 -7.49
CA ALA A 36 17.88 -4.96 -7.62
C ALA A 36 17.07 -4.56 -6.37
N ASP A 37 17.71 -4.53 -5.19
CA ASP A 37 17.07 -4.25 -3.91
C ASP A 37 16.99 -2.73 -3.60
N TYR A 38 17.61 -1.89 -4.43
CA TYR A 38 17.55 -0.43 -4.27
C TYR A 38 16.15 0.13 -4.50
N LEU A 39 15.42 -0.40 -5.49
CA LEU A 39 14.07 0.06 -5.77
C LEU A 39 13.10 -0.24 -4.61
N PRO A 40 13.07 -1.47 -4.06
CA PRO A 40 12.34 -1.75 -2.83
C PRO A 40 12.75 -0.86 -1.64
N PHE A 41 14.04 -0.61 -1.45
CA PHE A 41 14.52 0.29 -0.40
C PHE A 41 14.00 1.72 -0.55
N ILE A 42 14.13 2.31 -1.75
CA ILE A 42 13.64 3.67 -2.04
C ILE A 42 12.13 3.74 -1.84
N SER A 43 11.38 2.72 -2.28
CA SER A 43 9.93 2.65 -2.08
C SER A 43 9.54 2.65 -0.58
N GLY A 44 10.37 2.02 0.25
CA GLY A 44 10.28 2.04 1.71
C GLY A 44 10.53 3.43 2.29
N VAL A 45 11.61 4.11 1.88
CA VAL A 45 11.91 5.48 2.29
C VAL A 45 10.77 6.43 1.95
N ILE A 46 10.23 6.35 0.73
CA ILE A 46 9.06 7.14 0.31
C ILE A 46 7.87 6.82 1.21
N SER A 47 7.62 5.54 1.49
CA SER A 47 6.49 5.13 2.33
C SER A 47 6.59 5.57 3.78
N VAL A 48 7.80 5.54 4.36
CA VAL A 48 8.03 5.84 5.78
C VAL A 48 8.18 7.34 6.03
N ILE A 49 8.80 8.07 5.12
CA ILE A 49 9.14 9.49 5.35
C ILE A 49 8.25 10.39 4.51
N ALA A 50 8.29 10.23 3.18
CA ALA A 50 7.62 11.17 2.28
C ALA A 50 6.10 11.14 2.44
N LEU A 51 5.49 9.95 2.54
CA LEU A 51 4.03 9.84 2.68
C LEU A 51 3.50 10.51 3.96
N PRO A 52 4.01 10.23 5.18
CA PRO A 52 3.56 10.95 6.38
C PRO A 52 3.69 12.47 6.27
N VAL A 53 4.80 12.97 5.71
CA VAL A 53 5.00 14.41 5.47
C VAL A 53 3.97 14.95 4.49
N MET A 54 3.73 14.27 3.37
CA MET A 54 2.75 14.70 2.37
C MET A 54 1.31 14.66 2.93
N PHE A 55 0.97 13.67 3.75
CA PHE A 55 -0.34 13.60 4.40
C PHE A 55 -0.54 14.68 5.48
N SER A 56 0.53 15.16 6.10
CA SER A 56 0.46 16.29 7.05
C SER A 56 0.07 17.60 6.37
N ARG A 57 0.47 17.79 5.09
CA ARG A 57 0.24 19.01 4.32
C ARG A 57 -1.02 18.90 3.47
N ARG A 58 -2.01 19.77 3.74
CA ARG A 58 -3.31 19.77 3.05
C ARG A 58 -3.20 19.78 1.52
N GLY A 59 -2.29 20.59 0.96
CA GLY A 59 -2.09 20.70 -0.49
C GLY A 59 -1.54 19.45 -1.17
N SER A 60 -1.00 18.49 -0.43
CA SER A 60 -0.42 17.25 -0.97
C SER A 60 -1.18 15.98 -0.60
N VAL A 61 -2.28 16.05 0.15
CA VAL A 61 -3.03 14.85 0.58
C VAL A 61 -3.55 14.04 -0.60
N GLY A 62 -4.01 14.69 -1.68
CA GLY A 62 -4.44 13.99 -2.89
C GLY A 62 -3.32 13.20 -3.57
N TYR A 63 -2.15 13.82 -3.74
CA TYR A 63 -0.97 13.14 -4.29
C TYR A 63 -0.49 12.01 -3.36
N ALA A 64 -0.46 12.26 -2.04
CA ALA A 64 -0.07 11.26 -1.05
C ALA A 64 -0.98 10.03 -1.13
N TYR A 65 -2.29 10.23 -1.32
CA TYR A 65 -3.25 9.15 -1.47
C TYR A 65 -2.99 8.31 -2.71
N VAL A 66 -2.78 8.95 -3.86
CA VAL A 66 -2.47 8.25 -5.12
C VAL A 66 -1.16 7.47 -4.99
N ILE A 67 -0.10 8.09 -4.51
CA ILE A 67 1.21 7.43 -4.32
C ILE A 67 1.09 6.26 -3.34
N ASN A 68 0.38 6.44 -2.22
CA ASN A 68 0.20 5.39 -1.21
C ASN A 68 -0.46 4.14 -1.79
N GLY A 69 -1.53 4.30 -2.58
CA GLY A 69 -2.19 3.14 -3.18
C GLY A 69 -1.42 2.54 -4.37
N MET A 70 -0.72 3.35 -5.16
CA MET A 70 0.15 2.81 -6.22
C MET A 70 1.30 1.99 -5.65
N LEU A 71 1.96 2.46 -4.58
CA LEU A 71 2.99 1.69 -3.88
C LEU A 71 2.43 0.39 -3.28
N ALA A 72 1.20 0.41 -2.75
CA ALA A 72 0.55 -0.81 -2.26
C ALA A 72 0.27 -1.81 -3.39
N ILE A 73 -0.27 -1.35 -4.53
CA ILE A 73 -0.53 -2.22 -5.70
C ILE A 73 0.77 -2.83 -6.22
N ILE A 74 1.78 -2.00 -6.46
CA ILE A 74 3.09 -2.46 -6.97
C ILE A 74 3.67 -3.49 -6.00
N GLY A 75 3.70 -3.17 -4.70
CA GLY A 75 4.19 -4.08 -3.67
C GLY A 75 3.44 -5.40 -3.63
N ILE A 76 2.10 -5.39 -3.70
CA ILE A 76 1.30 -6.63 -3.72
C ILE A 76 1.64 -7.47 -4.94
N ILE A 77 1.72 -6.88 -6.13
CA ILE A 77 2.01 -7.61 -7.37
C ILE A 77 3.40 -8.23 -7.32
N THR A 78 4.43 -7.44 -6.98
CA THR A 78 5.82 -7.92 -6.96
C THR A 78 6.06 -8.93 -5.86
N MET A 79 5.50 -8.72 -4.66
CA MET A 79 5.58 -9.68 -3.55
C MET A 79 4.86 -10.99 -3.88
N SER A 80 3.70 -10.91 -4.54
CA SER A 80 2.96 -12.10 -4.96
C SER A 80 3.75 -12.89 -6.00
N HIS A 81 4.34 -12.21 -6.99
CA HIS A 81 5.21 -12.89 -7.97
C HIS A 81 6.43 -13.52 -7.28
N PHE A 82 7.12 -12.79 -6.40
CA PHE A 82 8.25 -13.32 -5.64
C PHE A 82 7.88 -14.58 -4.85
N SER A 83 6.72 -14.58 -4.19
CA SER A 83 6.23 -15.74 -3.46
C SER A 83 5.91 -16.92 -4.35
N LEU A 84 5.38 -16.70 -5.56
CA LEU A 84 5.09 -17.78 -6.52
C LEU A 84 6.38 -18.36 -7.10
N ALA A 85 7.37 -17.52 -7.38
CA ALA A 85 8.67 -17.95 -7.91
C ALA A 85 9.48 -18.77 -6.90
N HIS A 86 9.33 -18.47 -5.60
CA HIS A 86 10.05 -19.15 -4.51
C HIS A 86 9.13 -20.04 -3.67
N LEU A 87 8.03 -20.54 -4.25
CA LEU A 87 7.08 -21.37 -3.52
C LEU A 87 7.81 -22.64 -3.04
N ALA A 88 7.85 -22.83 -1.71
CA ALA A 88 8.53 -23.98 -1.12
C ALA A 88 7.93 -25.30 -1.61
N ALA A 89 8.77 -26.32 -1.82
CA ALA A 89 8.37 -27.64 -2.31
C ALA A 89 7.22 -28.30 -1.51
N ASN A 90 7.02 -27.88 -0.26
CA ASN A 90 5.88 -28.28 0.59
C ASN A 90 4.88 -27.13 0.74
N ALA A 91 4.09 -26.88 -0.30
CA ALA A 91 3.04 -25.88 -0.35
C ALA A 91 1.83 -26.29 0.52
N SER A 92 1.98 -26.24 1.84
CA SER A 92 0.85 -26.35 2.77
C SER A 92 0.19 -24.98 2.97
N PHE A 93 -1.11 -24.98 3.27
CA PHE A 93 -1.86 -23.74 3.57
C PHE A 93 -1.18 -22.88 4.65
N SER A 94 -0.67 -23.52 5.71
CA SER A 94 0.08 -22.84 6.77
C SER A 94 1.37 -22.19 6.26
N ASN A 95 2.14 -22.88 5.41
CA ASN A 95 3.35 -22.31 4.81
C ASN A 95 3.00 -21.14 3.87
N ILE A 96 1.91 -21.23 3.10
CA ILE A 96 1.46 -20.14 2.24
C ILE A 96 1.05 -18.92 3.07
N ILE A 97 0.39 -19.09 4.22
CA ILE A 97 -0.03 -17.92 5.02
C ILE A 97 1.14 -17.33 5.80
N LEU A 98 1.98 -18.16 6.43
CA LEU A 98 2.96 -17.71 7.43
C LEU A 98 4.38 -17.54 6.88
N LYS A 99 4.73 -18.23 5.79
CA LYS A 99 6.09 -18.23 5.23
C LYS A 99 6.19 -17.60 3.84
N SER A 100 5.07 -17.18 3.26
CA SER A 100 5.07 -16.39 2.03
C SER A 100 5.19 -14.89 2.31
N THR A 101 5.13 -14.09 1.24
CA THR A 101 5.01 -12.63 1.33
C THR A 101 3.58 -12.14 1.59
N PHE A 102 2.61 -13.05 1.80
CA PHE A 102 1.22 -12.70 2.10
C PHE A 102 1.06 -11.78 3.32
N PRO A 103 1.72 -12.02 4.48
CA PRO A 103 1.64 -11.11 5.63
C PRO A 103 2.10 -9.69 5.29
N TYR A 104 3.12 -9.55 4.43
CA TYR A 104 3.63 -8.26 3.97
C TYR A 104 2.58 -7.52 3.12
N SER A 105 1.88 -8.26 2.26
CA SER A 105 0.77 -7.71 1.46
C SER A 105 -0.40 -7.24 2.34
N VAL A 106 -0.71 -7.95 3.42
CA VAL A 106 -1.73 -7.52 4.40
C VAL A 106 -1.32 -6.24 5.12
N ILE A 107 -0.05 -6.10 5.49
CA ILE A 107 0.47 -4.85 6.09
C ILE A 107 0.37 -3.68 5.09
N LEU A 108 0.72 -3.91 3.81
CA LEU A 108 0.58 -2.90 2.76
C LEU A 108 -0.88 -2.46 2.58
N LEU A 109 -1.83 -3.41 2.59
CA LEU A 109 -3.26 -3.11 2.55
C LEU A 109 -3.70 -2.30 3.78
N GLY A 110 -3.25 -2.66 4.98
CA GLY A 110 -3.52 -1.89 6.20
C GLY A 110 -3.02 -0.46 6.10
N LYS A 111 -1.77 -0.27 5.65
CA LYS A 111 -1.18 1.06 5.38
C LYS A 111 -1.98 1.85 4.34
N PHE A 112 -2.40 1.18 3.26
CA PHE A 112 -3.25 1.79 2.25
C PHE A 112 -4.57 2.31 2.83
N MET A 113 -5.26 1.50 3.63
CA MET A 113 -6.53 1.86 4.26
C MET A 113 -6.38 3.03 5.23
N VAL A 114 -5.29 3.08 6.01
CA VAL A 114 -4.99 4.24 6.87
C VAL A 114 -4.83 5.52 6.04
N GLY A 115 -4.08 5.46 4.94
CA GLY A 115 -3.95 6.60 4.02
C GLY A 115 -5.27 7.02 3.38
N LYS A 116 -6.15 6.05 3.07
CA LYS A 116 -7.52 6.32 2.62
C LYS A 116 -8.33 7.06 3.70
N CYS A 117 -8.25 6.63 4.96
CA CYS A 117 -8.92 7.32 6.06
C CYS A 117 -8.42 8.76 6.22
N ILE A 118 -7.12 9.02 6.07
CA ILE A 118 -6.57 10.39 6.11
C ILE A 118 -7.11 11.23 4.95
N PHE A 119 -7.12 10.66 3.74
CA PHE A 119 -7.67 11.33 2.56
C PHE A 119 -9.15 11.65 2.77
N ASP A 120 -9.93 10.68 3.23
CA ASP A 120 -11.36 10.85 3.42
C ASP A 120 -11.66 11.91 4.48
N LEU A 121 -10.91 11.89 5.60
CA LEU A 121 -11.00 12.89 6.66
C LEU A 121 -10.69 14.30 6.15
N GLU A 122 -9.78 14.44 5.18
CA GLU A 122 -9.38 15.74 4.62
C GLU A 122 -10.42 16.30 3.64
N PHE A 123 -10.88 15.47 2.71
CA PHE A 123 -11.70 15.91 1.57
C PHE A 123 -13.19 15.78 1.76
N PHE A 124 -13.63 14.99 2.74
CA PHE A 124 -15.03 14.80 3.00
C PHE A 124 -15.38 15.19 4.43
N PRO A 125 -16.38 16.06 4.61
CA PRO A 125 -16.92 16.31 5.94
C PRO A 125 -17.47 14.99 6.49
N MET A 126 -17.31 14.79 7.80
CA MET A 126 -17.95 13.73 8.56
C MET A 126 -19.45 14.07 8.65
N GLU A 127 -20.17 14.05 7.53
CA GLU A 127 -21.62 14.26 7.53
C GLU A 127 -22.31 13.02 8.11
N GLU A 128 -23.18 13.25 9.09
CA GLU A 128 -24.07 12.25 9.64
C GLU A 128 -25.07 11.82 8.56
N GLY A 129 -24.95 10.59 8.06
CA GLY A 129 -26.12 9.84 7.58
C GLY A 129 -26.22 9.47 6.10
N ALA A 130 -25.40 9.98 5.17
CA ALA A 130 -25.49 9.58 3.76
C ALA A 130 -24.35 8.63 3.35
N ALA A 131 -24.63 7.31 3.34
CA ALA A 131 -23.80 6.37 2.60
C ALA A 131 -23.70 6.85 1.14
N ARG A 132 -22.48 7.01 0.61
CA ARG A 132 -22.26 7.48 -0.77
C ARG A 132 -22.73 6.42 -1.77
N ALA A 133 -24.02 6.40 -2.06
CA ALA A 133 -24.62 5.45 -2.98
C ALA A 133 -24.07 5.63 -4.40
N GLY A 134 -23.75 4.51 -5.05
CA GLY A 134 -23.58 4.42 -6.51
C GLY A 134 -22.25 4.85 -7.13
N ARG A 135 -21.19 5.11 -6.33
CA ARG A 135 -19.89 5.59 -6.89
C ARG A 135 -18.68 4.69 -6.60
N PHE A 136 -18.90 3.43 -6.22
CA PHE A 136 -17.83 2.51 -5.79
C PHE A 136 -16.65 2.41 -6.78
N LEU A 137 -16.91 2.38 -8.09
CA LEU A 137 -15.88 2.29 -9.15
C LEU A 137 -15.19 3.62 -9.49
N ARG A 138 -15.68 4.75 -8.98
CA ARG A 138 -15.13 6.08 -9.30
C ARG A 138 -14.11 6.52 -8.26
N TYR A 139 -13.06 7.23 -8.68
CA TYR A 139 -12.14 7.91 -7.76
C TYR A 139 -12.93 8.74 -6.73
N PRO A 140 -12.60 8.69 -5.44
CA PRO A 140 -11.49 7.98 -4.78
C PRO A 140 -11.92 6.65 -4.10
N ASN A 141 -12.98 6.01 -4.57
CA ASN A 141 -13.54 4.82 -3.91
C ASN A 141 -12.76 3.54 -4.26
N MET A 142 -13.00 2.47 -3.48
CA MET A 142 -12.24 1.21 -3.57
C MET A 142 -12.31 0.52 -4.92
N GLY A 143 -13.43 0.63 -5.64
CA GLY A 143 -13.57 0.04 -6.97
C GLY A 143 -12.59 0.64 -7.99
N TRP A 144 -12.24 1.92 -7.85
CA TRP A 144 -11.18 2.52 -8.67
C TRP A 144 -9.83 1.82 -8.44
N TRP A 145 -9.51 1.51 -7.18
CA TRP A 145 -8.27 0.80 -6.84
C TRP A 145 -8.27 -0.65 -7.29
N PHE A 146 -9.41 -1.34 -7.22
CA PHE A 146 -9.52 -2.71 -7.74
C PHE A 146 -9.32 -2.79 -9.25
N VAL A 147 -9.86 -1.81 -9.99
CA VAL A 147 -9.59 -1.69 -11.44
C VAL A 147 -8.10 -1.49 -11.70
N HIS A 148 -7.43 -0.61 -10.94
CA HIS A 148 -5.99 -0.37 -11.11
C HIS A 148 -5.16 -1.60 -10.72
N LEU A 149 -5.51 -2.30 -9.65
CA LEU A 149 -4.85 -3.54 -9.26
C LEU A 149 -4.97 -4.59 -10.38
N ALA A 150 -6.17 -4.79 -10.93
CA ALA A 150 -6.39 -5.74 -12.02
C ALA A 150 -5.63 -5.34 -13.29
N ALA A 151 -5.73 -4.07 -13.71
CA ALA A 151 -5.05 -3.55 -14.90
C ALA A 151 -3.52 -3.64 -14.78
N MET A 152 -2.95 -3.21 -13.64
CA MET A 152 -1.51 -3.29 -13.39
C MET A 152 -1.02 -4.74 -13.33
N THR A 153 -1.80 -5.64 -12.72
CA THR A 153 -1.48 -7.07 -12.70
C THR A 153 -1.44 -7.64 -14.12
N ALA A 154 -2.40 -7.29 -14.97
CA ALA A 154 -2.44 -7.73 -16.36
C ALA A 154 -1.24 -7.20 -17.17
N VAL A 155 -0.91 -5.91 -17.04
CA VAL A 155 0.26 -5.31 -17.71
C VAL A 155 1.56 -5.97 -17.25
N TYR A 156 1.72 -6.15 -15.94
CA TYR A 156 2.89 -6.82 -15.37
C TYR A 156 3.03 -8.26 -15.86
N ALA A 157 1.93 -9.03 -15.82
CA ALA A 157 1.91 -10.41 -16.29
C ALA A 157 2.23 -10.53 -17.79
N ALA A 158 1.64 -9.66 -18.62
CA ALA A 158 1.94 -9.62 -20.05
C ALA A 158 3.42 -9.30 -20.32
N GLY A 159 3.98 -8.31 -19.62
CA GLY A 159 5.41 -8.00 -19.72
C GLY A 159 6.29 -9.18 -19.32
N ASN A 160 5.95 -9.87 -18.23
CA ASN A 160 6.68 -11.05 -17.76
C ASN A 160 6.57 -12.26 -18.70
N ILE A 161 5.50 -12.38 -19.49
CA ILE A 161 5.33 -13.45 -20.47
C ILE A 161 6.09 -13.12 -21.77
N LEU A 162 6.01 -11.87 -22.23
CA LEU A 162 6.60 -11.45 -23.50
C LEU A 162 8.12 -11.25 -23.45
N TRP A 163 8.67 -10.96 -22.27
CA TRP A 163 10.10 -10.70 -22.06
C TRP A 163 10.85 -11.93 -21.49
N ARG A 164 10.24 -13.12 -21.55
CA ARG A 164 10.97 -14.40 -21.36
C ARG A 164 11.75 -14.75 -22.61
#